data_AF-A0A2H5WW51-F1
#
_entry.id   AF-A0A2H5WW51-F1
#
_cell.length_a   1.000
_cell.length_b   1.000
_cell.length_c   1.000
_cell.angle_alpha   90.00
_cell.angle_beta   90.00
_cell.angle_gamma   90.00
#
_symmetry.space_group_name_H-M   'P 1'
#
loop_
_entity.id
_entity.type
_entity.pdbx_description
1 polymer ?
#
loop_
_entity_poly.entity_id
_entity_poly.type
_entity_poly.pdbx_seq_one_letter_code
_entity_poly.pdbx_strand_id
1 'polypeptide(L)'
;MEGVQVSLSPAPNDYFRLSATSEVFKGLIVMRKRAFLDGSKSLDPLGFPELGENELVFRETPTGVTLQTAVSAWMVASPPESFLLRIPNPDGSETVISDVVEWYASRLFWRSRIPFSFFDWHYGYDRFGGQSGNIFIWERARYSAPLLPDYNPNSSTNLLGAQVMEMVFRERSGSPAVVVGRARYEVFFPATGSRHPSGAVSEPAGLTIPNWFYYYWRAMGSPAVVFTNQNPFPFGNVAGFYITGRPHVYVRNHTANYTTRDRPLFAIRQGQCPQNVPANVVKAVDTITVRGIHAFAWTVYHEFGHKWSYETTVQVAPGVYTRIYYPPAAFDSDGDNLADAWEARNGLCPYTAHTTNAYPQYQFNDLPSDPEVVADVLAYGSLLNNIDLWKHDWSDQGLRYGNPIERFTAFPWRYNSTGRNTSAHSDLLTGWNP
;
A
#
# COMPACT_ATOMS: atom_id res chain seq x y z
N MET A 1 -13.66 29.88 10.53
CA MET A 1 -14.24 28.77 9.72
C MET A 1 -15.63 28.52 10.27
N GLU A 2 -16.66 28.89 9.53
CA GLU A 2 -18.05 28.65 9.94
C GLU A 2 -18.37 27.16 9.85
N GLY A 3 -18.26 26.47 10.98
CA GLY A 3 -18.58 25.06 11.12
C GLY A 3 -20.10 24.86 11.18
N VAL A 4 -20.61 23.89 10.41
CA VAL A 4 -21.98 23.40 10.57
C VAL A 4 -21.95 22.40 11.72
N GLN A 5 -22.75 22.63 12.76
CA GLN A 5 -22.91 21.66 13.85
C GLN A 5 -24.02 20.67 13.46
N VAL A 6 -23.65 19.40 13.34
CA VAL A 6 -24.58 18.29 13.04
C VAL A 6 -24.65 17.38 14.26
N SER A 7 -25.86 17.06 14.74
CA SER A 7 -26.05 16.11 15.84
C SER A 7 -26.82 14.89 15.39
N LEU A 8 -26.28 13.71 15.75
CA LEU A 8 -26.88 12.40 15.53
C LEU A 8 -27.46 11.90 16.84
N SER A 9 -28.76 11.62 16.88
CA SER A 9 -29.38 10.91 18.01
C SER A 9 -29.97 9.58 17.52
N PRO A 10 -29.71 8.45 18.20
CA PRO A 10 -30.37 7.19 17.87
C PRO A 10 -31.87 7.29 18.15
N ALA A 11 -32.70 6.85 17.19
CA ALA A 11 -34.14 6.66 17.41
C ALA A 11 -34.45 5.16 17.62
N PRO A 12 -35.56 4.79 18.29
CA PRO A 12 -35.79 3.44 18.80
C PRO A 12 -35.95 2.31 17.77
N ASN A 13 -35.89 2.60 16.46
CA ASN A 13 -36.29 1.66 15.39
C ASN A 13 -35.25 1.56 14.26
N ASP A 14 -33.94 1.58 14.56
CA ASP A 14 -32.85 1.49 13.57
C ASP A 14 -32.79 2.65 12.53
N TYR A 15 -33.46 3.77 12.80
CA TYR A 15 -33.31 5.02 12.05
C TYR A 15 -32.40 5.99 12.81
N PHE A 16 -31.53 6.69 12.08
CA PHE A 16 -30.71 7.77 12.61
C PHE A 16 -31.44 9.10 12.48
N ARG A 17 -31.53 9.85 13.57
CA ARG A 17 -32.02 11.24 13.59
C ARG A 17 -30.86 12.17 13.27
N LEU A 18 -30.87 12.83 12.11
CA LEU A 18 -29.89 13.84 11.72
C LEU A 18 -30.51 15.24 11.87
N SER A 19 -29.86 16.11 12.64
CA SER A 19 -30.21 17.54 12.67
C SER A 19 -28.97 18.38 12.39
N ALA A 20 -29.11 19.40 11.54
CA ALA A 20 -28.05 20.32 11.16
C ALA A 20 -28.64 21.73 11.05
N THR A 21 -27.95 22.73 11.58
CA THR A 21 -28.30 24.15 11.43
C THR A 21 -27.20 24.84 10.63
N SER A 22 -27.51 25.36 9.44
CA SER A 22 -26.60 26.12 8.59
C SER A 22 -27.36 27.20 7.83
N GLU A 23 -26.84 28.44 7.83
CA GLU A 23 -27.35 29.55 7.01
C GLU A 23 -26.74 29.57 5.59
N VAL A 24 -25.89 28.59 5.25
CA VAL A 24 -25.14 28.51 3.97
C VAL A 24 -25.40 27.17 3.28
N PHE A 25 -25.59 27.19 1.95
CA PHE A 25 -25.69 26.00 1.10
C PHE A 25 -24.47 25.07 1.26
N LYS A 26 -24.61 23.98 2.01
CA LYS A 26 -23.56 22.96 2.17
C LYS A 26 -24.18 21.58 2.00
N GLY A 27 -23.66 20.83 1.02
CA GLY A 27 -23.98 19.42 0.81
C GLY A 27 -22.98 18.53 1.56
N LEU A 28 -23.48 17.64 2.42
CA LEU A 28 -22.71 16.56 3.02
C LEU A 28 -22.68 15.37 2.05
N ILE A 29 -21.50 14.84 1.70
CA ILE A 29 -21.38 13.64 0.85
C ILE A 29 -20.90 12.47 1.71
N VAL A 30 -21.56 11.33 1.57
CA VAL A 30 -21.20 10.07 2.23
C VAL A 30 -21.02 8.99 1.16
N MET A 31 -19.86 8.32 1.16
CA MET A 31 -19.62 7.09 0.40
C MET A 31 -19.86 5.87 1.29
N ARG A 32 -20.12 4.70 0.69
CA ARG A 32 -20.34 3.46 1.42
C ARG A 32 -19.22 3.21 2.45
N LYS A 33 -19.56 3.35 3.74
CA LYS A 33 -18.72 2.98 4.88
C LYS A 33 -18.47 1.47 4.90
N ARG A 34 -17.24 1.03 5.17
CA ARG A 34 -16.98 -0.38 5.50
C ARG A 34 -17.71 -0.72 6.80
N ALA A 35 -18.64 -1.66 6.73
CA ALA A 35 -19.08 -2.40 7.92
C ALA A 35 -18.05 -3.52 8.17
N PHE A 36 -17.46 -3.57 9.36
CA PHE A 36 -16.67 -4.72 9.77
C PHE A 36 -17.58 -5.95 9.91
N LEU A 37 -17.00 -7.14 9.69
CA LEU A 37 -17.69 -8.44 9.73
C LEU A 37 -18.39 -8.73 11.07
N ASP A 38 -18.09 -7.96 12.13
CA ASP A 38 -18.67 -8.10 13.47
C ASP A 38 -19.90 -7.20 13.72
N GLY A 39 -20.32 -6.41 12.74
CA GLY A 39 -21.49 -5.55 12.86
C GLY A 39 -21.28 -4.29 13.71
N SER A 40 -20.05 -3.98 14.12
CA SER A 40 -19.75 -2.72 14.80
C SER A 40 -19.81 -1.53 13.82
N LYS A 41 -20.57 -0.50 14.18
CA LYS A 41 -20.65 0.78 13.46
C LYS A 41 -19.55 1.70 14.00
N SER A 42 -18.62 2.16 13.17
CA SER A 42 -17.79 3.33 13.52
C SER A 42 -18.70 4.57 13.53
N LEU A 43 -18.82 5.22 14.68
CA LEU A 43 -19.38 6.56 14.82
C LEU A 43 -18.23 7.54 14.63
N ASP A 44 -18.19 8.24 13.50
CA ASP A 44 -17.51 9.54 13.43
C ASP A 44 -18.58 10.64 13.36
N PRO A 45 -18.84 11.36 14.46
CA PRO A 45 -19.78 12.46 14.50
C PRO A 45 -19.18 13.80 14.00
N LEU A 46 -17.96 13.84 13.45
CA LEU A 46 -17.24 15.09 13.17
C LEU A 46 -16.92 15.38 11.69
N GLY A 47 -17.32 14.54 10.74
CA GLY A 47 -17.37 14.97 9.33
C GLY A 47 -16.02 15.31 8.71
N PHE A 48 -14.95 14.60 9.10
CA PHE A 48 -13.69 14.61 8.36
C PHE A 48 -13.27 13.16 8.13
N PRO A 49 -13.26 12.65 6.88
CA PRO A 49 -12.61 11.37 6.59
C PRO A 49 -11.10 11.57 6.71
N GLU A 50 -10.59 11.38 7.92
CA GLU A 50 -9.18 11.12 8.18
C GLU A 50 -8.91 9.67 7.75
N LEU A 51 -8.26 9.51 6.59
CA LEU A 51 -7.55 8.32 6.06
C LEU A 51 -8.14 6.92 6.41
N GLY A 52 -8.57 6.15 5.40
CA GLY A 52 -8.91 4.73 5.54
C GLY A 52 -10.40 4.37 5.72
N GLU A 53 -11.34 5.32 5.79
CA GLU A 53 -12.77 4.98 5.98
C GLU A 53 -13.55 4.71 4.68
N ASN A 54 -13.13 5.30 3.56
CA ASN A 54 -13.75 5.13 2.23
C ASN A 54 -12.76 4.48 1.26
N GLU A 55 -12.46 3.20 1.50
CA GLU A 55 -11.55 2.42 0.68
C GLU A 55 -12.31 1.65 -0.40
N LEU A 56 -11.90 1.84 -1.65
CA LEU A 56 -12.45 1.12 -2.78
C LEU A 56 -11.37 0.22 -3.36
N VAL A 57 -11.66 -1.07 -3.46
CA VAL A 57 -10.77 -2.04 -4.10
C VAL A 57 -11.35 -2.41 -5.46
N PHE A 58 -10.50 -2.38 -6.49
CA PHE A 58 -10.88 -2.91 -7.79
C PHE A 58 -11.18 -4.41 -7.69
N ARG A 59 -12.26 -4.83 -8.35
CA ARG A 59 -12.60 -6.24 -8.52
C ARG A 59 -12.32 -6.67 -9.95
N GLU A 60 -11.53 -7.71 -10.12
CA GLU A 60 -11.37 -8.36 -11.42
C GLU A 60 -12.60 -9.21 -11.78
N THR A 61 -12.98 -9.14 -13.05
CA THR A 61 -14.05 -9.92 -13.66
C THR A 61 -13.50 -10.72 -14.83
N PRO A 62 -14.28 -11.64 -15.44
CA PRO A 62 -13.85 -12.36 -16.63
C PRO A 62 -13.52 -11.44 -17.83
N THR A 63 -14.11 -10.24 -17.89
CA THR A 63 -13.99 -9.32 -19.02
C THR A 63 -13.19 -8.05 -18.72
N GLY A 64 -12.76 -7.84 -17.49
CA GLY A 64 -11.98 -6.66 -17.13
C GLY A 64 -11.88 -6.43 -15.63
N VAL A 65 -11.86 -5.16 -15.23
CA VAL A 65 -11.88 -4.72 -13.85
C VAL A 65 -13.07 -3.79 -13.63
N THR A 66 -13.57 -3.82 -12.40
CA THR A 66 -14.69 -2.99 -11.97
C THR A 66 -14.37 -2.34 -10.64
N LEU A 67 -14.70 -1.06 -10.52
CA LEU A 67 -14.73 -0.34 -9.26
C LEU A 67 -16.16 0.15 -9.07
N GLN A 68 -16.82 -0.26 -7.98
CA GLN A 68 -18.21 0.10 -7.74
C GLN A 68 -18.40 0.54 -6.29
N THR A 69 -19.12 1.63 -6.10
CA THR A 69 -19.50 2.14 -4.78
C THR A 69 -20.89 2.77 -4.81
N ALA A 70 -21.50 2.91 -3.65
CA ALA A 70 -22.67 3.75 -3.47
C ALA A 70 -22.20 5.14 -2.99
N VAL A 71 -22.80 6.18 -3.54
CA VAL A 71 -22.52 7.56 -3.18
C VAL A 71 -23.84 8.22 -2.82
N SER A 72 -23.85 8.98 -1.73
CA SER A 72 -25.02 9.71 -1.28
C SER A 72 -24.63 11.12 -0.90
N ALA A 73 -25.53 12.08 -1.12
CA ALA A 73 -25.39 13.44 -0.64
C ALA A 73 -26.65 13.88 0.11
N TRP A 74 -26.44 14.66 1.16
CA TRP A 74 -27.46 15.32 1.94
C TRP A 74 -27.30 16.82 1.73
N MET A 75 -28.30 17.44 1.14
CA MET A 75 -28.38 18.88 1.04
C MET A 75 -29.26 19.38 2.18
N VAL A 76 -28.61 20.03 3.14
CA VAL A 76 -29.28 20.70 4.26
C VAL A 76 -29.72 22.07 3.76
N ALA A 77 -30.89 22.12 3.12
CA ALA A 77 -31.53 23.35 2.69
C ALA A 77 -33.04 23.23 2.83
N SER A 78 -33.68 24.20 3.47
CA SER A 78 -35.11 24.44 3.25
C SER A 78 -35.25 25.04 1.84
N PRO A 79 -36.07 24.48 0.94
CA PRO A 79 -36.36 25.15 -0.33
C PRO A 79 -36.96 26.53 0.00
N PRO A 80 -36.50 27.64 -0.60
CA PRO A 80 -37.02 28.95 -0.26
C PRO A 80 -38.53 29.01 -0.53
N GLU A 81 -39.31 29.64 0.35
CA GLU A 81 -40.79 29.58 0.32
C GLU A 81 -41.41 30.04 -1.00
N SER A 82 -40.74 30.94 -1.71
CA SER A 82 -41.14 31.47 -3.03
C SER A 82 -41.14 30.43 -4.15
N PHE A 83 -40.61 29.22 -3.91
CA PHE A 83 -40.45 28.19 -4.93
C PHE A 83 -41.37 26.98 -4.73
N LEU A 84 -42.12 26.90 -3.62
CA LEU A 84 -43.12 25.86 -3.41
C LEU A 84 -44.35 26.11 -4.28
N LEU A 85 -44.73 25.16 -5.13
CA LEU A 85 -45.98 25.24 -5.87
C LEU A 85 -47.14 25.04 -4.89
N ARG A 86 -47.82 26.15 -4.55
CA ARG A 86 -48.98 26.17 -3.66
C ARG A 86 -50.25 26.21 -4.50
N ILE A 87 -51.06 25.17 -4.42
CA ILE A 87 -52.39 25.12 -5.01
C ILE A 87 -53.41 25.39 -3.90
N PRO A 88 -54.11 26.54 -3.93
CA PRO A 88 -55.16 26.81 -2.96
C PRO A 88 -56.33 25.84 -3.15
N ASN A 89 -56.80 25.25 -2.06
CA ASN A 89 -57.97 24.39 -2.02
C ASN A 89 -59.23 25.23 -1.70
N PRO A 90 -60.43 24.75 -2.06
CA PRO A 90 -61.69 25.48 -1.84
C PRO A 90 -62.02 25.76 -0.37
N ASP A 91 -61.43 25.02 0.56
CA ASP A 91 -61.61 25.17 2.01
C ASP A 91 -60.63 26.17 2.65
N GLY A 92 -59.78 26.82 1.84
CA GLY A 92 -58.76 27.76 2.30
C GLY A 92 -57.46 27.11 2.75
N SER A 93 -57.32 25.78 2.66
CA SER A 93 -56.03 25.09 2.81
C SER A 93 -55.20 25.20 1.53
N GLU A 94 -53.89 24.90 1.59
CA GLU A 94 -53.02 24.85 0.41
C GLU A 94 -52.46 23.43 0.20
N THR A 95 -52.57 22.92 -1.02
CA THR A 95 -51.84 21.72 -1.46
C THR A 95 -50.47 22.16 -1.97
N VAL A 96 -49.40 21.79 -1.26
CA VAL A 96 -48.02 22.03 -1.70
C VAL A 96 -47.55 20.85 -2.55
N ILE A 97 -47.30 21.06 -3.85
CA ILE A 97 -46.79 20.02 -4.75
C ILE A 97 -45.25 20.01 -4.73
N SER A 98 -44.68 18.82 -4.54
CA SER A 98 -43.25 18.57 -4.29
C SER A 98 -42.31 18.60 -5.53
N ASP A 99 -42.70 19.24 -6.63
CA ASP A 99 -41.94 19.26 -7.91
C ASP A 99 -40.58 19.99 -7.85
N VAL A 100 -40.24 20.62 -6.72
CA VAL A 100 -39.01 21.41 -6.53
C VAL A 100 -37.82 20.53 -6.16
N VAL A 101 -38.05 19.43 -5.43
CA VAL A 101 -36.97 18.53 -5.00
C VAL A 101 -36.40 17.78 -6.19
N GLU A 102 -37.27 17.27 -7.07
CA GLU A 102 -36.86 16.64 -8.33
C GLU A 102 -36.06 17.61 -9.20
N TRP A 103 -36.49 18.88 -9.26
CA TRP A 103 -35.78 19.93 -9.98
C TRP A 103 -34.35 20.17 -9.45
N TYR A 104 -34.16 20.23 -8.13
CA TYR A 104 -32.84 20.39 -7.51
C TYR A 104 -32.00 19.13 -7.68
N ALA A 105 -32.59 17.96 -7.38
CA ALA A 105 -31.91 16.69 -7.46
C ALA A 105 -31.43 16.39 -8.89
N SER A 106 -32.25 16.68 -9.92
CA SER A 106 -31.87 16.52 -11.34
C SER A 106 -30.74 17.45 -11.82
N ARG A 107 -30.36 18.44 -11.00
CA ARG A 107 -29.27 19.41 -11.28
C ARG A 107 -28.01 19.16 -10.47
N LEU A 108 -28.07 18.18 -9.57
CA LEU A 108 -26.95 17.67 -8.83
C LEU A 108 -26.34 16.50 -9.60
N PHE A 109 -25.03 16.52 -9.77
CA PHE A 109 -24.30 15.42 -10.38
C PHE A 109 -22.91 15.29 -9.78
N TRP A 110 -22.37 14.09 -9.89
CA TRP A 110 -21.07 13.74 -9.36
C TRP A 110 -19.96 14.01 -10.37
N ARG A 111 -18.85 14.53 -9.87
CA ARG A 111 -17.60 14.67 -10.60
C ARG A 111 -16.48 13.96 -9.87
N SER A 112 -15.73 13.12 -10.55
CA SER A 112 -14.52 12.48 -10.04
C SER A 112 -13.46 12.37 -11.13
N ARG A 113 -12.19 12.23 -10.73
CA ARG A 113 -11.10 11.88 -11.64
C ARG A 113 -11.29 10.49 -12.25
N ILE A 114 -11.84 9.56 -11.46
CA ILE A 114 -12.25 8.27 -12.00
C ILE A 114 -13.56 8.50 -12.76
N PRO A 115 -13.63 8.15 -14.06
CA PRO A 115 -14.80 8.39 -14.88
C PRO A 115 -15.90 7.36 -14.57
N PHE A 116 -16.51 7.47 -13.40
CA PHE A 116 -17.64 6.65 -13.01
C PHE A 116 -18.85 6.91 -13.91
N SER A 117 -19.53 5.84 -14.32
CA SER A 117 -20.92 5.88 -14.76
C SER A 117 -21.82 5.80 -13.54
N PHE A 118 -22.78 6.73 -13.44
CA PHE A 118 -23.73 6.79 -12.35
C PHE A 118 -25.09 6.23 -12.79
N PHE A 119 -25.73 5.46 -11.92
CA PHE A 119 -26.99 4.77 -12.19
C PHE A 119 -27.73 4.48 -10.88
N ASP A 120 -28.97 3.98 -10.98
CA ASP A 120 -29.83 3.68 -9.81
C ASP A 120 -29.99 4.95 -8.96
N TRP A 121 -30.37 6.04 -9.63
CA TRP A 121 -30.51 7.37 -9.06
C TRP A 121 -31.85 7.49 -8.34
N HIS A 122 -31.78 7.93 -7.08
CA HIS A 122 -32.95 8.17 -6.25
C HIS A 122 -32.74 9.42 -5.39
N TYR A 123 -33.85 10.04 -5.03
CA TYR A 123 -33.88 11.18 -4.13
C TYR A 123 -35.03 11.04 -3.15
N GLY A 124 -34.93 11.76 -2.03
CA GLY A 124 -36.01 11.85 -1.07
C GLY A 124 -35.83 13.04 -0.12
N TYR A 125 -36.73 13.09 0.86
CA TYR A 125 -36.75 14.11 1.90
C TYR A 125 -36.79 13.44 3.27
N ASP A 126 -36.14 14.06 4.26
CA ASP A 126 -36.32 13.67 5.65
C ASP A 126 -37.44 14.50 6.29
N ARG A 127 -38.59 13.89 6.59
CA ARG A 127 -39.71 14.56 7.29
C ARG A 127 -39.45 14.56 8.79
N PHE A 128 -38.79 15.60 9.27
CA PHE A 128 -38.67 15.87 10.70
C PHE A 128 -39.86 16.67 11.24
N GLY A 129 -40.79 15.99 11.92
CA GLY A 129 -41.77 16.64 12.80
C GLY A 129 -42.73 17.64 12.14
N GLY A 130 -42.99 17.52 10.83
CA GLY A 130 -43.95 18.38 10.12
C GLY A 130 -43.37 19.67 9.54
N GLN A 131 -42.05 19.87 9.55
CA GLN A 131 -41.38 20.98 8.86
C GLN A 131 -40.60 20.51 7.62
N SER A 132 -40.35 21.44 6.69
CA SER A 132 -39.67 21.25 5.40
C SER A 132 -38.30 20.58 5.58
N GLY A 133 -38.17 19.37 5.01
CA GLY A 133 -37.06 18.45 5.23
C GLY A 133 -35.80 18.69 4.40
N ASN A 134 -34.69 18.07 4.84
CA ASN A 134 -33.43 17.98 4.09
C ASN A 134 -33.61 17.10 2.84
N ILE A 135 -32.97 17.47 1.72
CA ILE A 135 -32.95 16.64 0.51
C ILE A 135 -31.81 15.64 0.66
N PHE A 136 -32.08 14.36 0.40
CA PHE A 136 -31.02 13.38 0.20
C PHE A 136 -31.10 12.81 -1.22
N ILE A 137 -29.94 12.61 -1.82
CA ILE A 137 -29.79 11.91 -3.10
C ILE A 137 -28.83 10.75 -2.90
N TRP A 138 -29.09 9.64 -3.59
CA TRP A 138 -28.15 8.53 -3.61
C TRP A 138 -28.15 7.84 -4.96
N GLU A 139 -26.97 7.36 -5.33
CA GLU A 139 -26.68 6.75 -6.62
C GLU A 139 -25.63 5.67 -6.45
N ARG A 140 -25.53 4.79 -7.46
CA ARG A 140 -24.42 3.87 -7.61
C ARG A 140 -23.46 4.40 -8.65
N ALA A 141 -22.18 4.43 -8.28
CA ALA A 141 -21.07 4.77 -9.17
C ALA A 141 -20.37 3.48 -9.60
N ARG A 142 -20.20 3.25 -10.90
CA ARG A 142 -19.43 2.13 -11.44
C ARG A 142 -18.45 2.60 -12.50
N TYR A 143 -17.21 2.17 -12.37
CA TYR A 143 -16.18 2.28 -13.39
C TYR A 143 -15.83 0.86 -13.85
N SER A 144 -15.72 0.68 -15.16
CA SER A 144 -15.37 -0.58 -15.79
C SER A 144 -14.31 -0.34 -16.86
N ALA A 145 -13.28 -1.17 -16.89
CA ALA A 145 -12.20 -1.10 -17.88
C ALA A 145 -11.65 -2.50 -18.16
N PRO A 146 -10.99 -2.74 -19.31
CA PRO A 146 -10.38 -4.04 -19.59
C PRO A 146 -9.20 -4.37 -18.66
N LEU A 147 -8.47 -3.34 -18.21
CA LEU A 147 -7.31 -3.42 -17.33
C LEU A 147 -7.44 -2.39 -16.20
N LEU A 148 -6.72 -2.63 -15.10
CA LEU A 148 -6.48 -1.64 -14.06
C LEU A 148 -5.75 -0.42 -14.64
N PRO A 149 -5.91 0.76 -14.02
CA PRO A 149 -5.18 1.95 -14.42
C PRO A 149 -3.67 1.76 -14.22
N ASP A 150 -2.87 2.35 -15.11
CA ASP A 150 -1.42 2.40 -14.91
C ASP A 150 -1.09 3.20 -13.64
N TYR A 151 0.01 2.82 -13.00
CA TYR A 151 0.55 3.52 -11.85
C TYR A 151 1.76 4.35 -12.26
N ASN A 152 1.63 5.63 -12.00
CA ASN A 152 2.74 6.58 -12.07
C ASN A 152 2.63 7.52 -10.87
N PRO A 153 3.48 7.34 -9.83
CA PRO A 153 3.41 8.16 -8.62
C PRO A 153 3.67 9.65 -8.88
N ASN A 154 4.33 9.98 -10.01
CA ASN A 154 4.65 11.35 -10.40
C ASN A 154 3.60 11.97 -11.33
N SER A 155 2.57 11.23 -11.73
CA SER A 155 1.54 11.73 -12.64
C SER A 155 0.35 12.33 -11.91
N SER A 156 -0.09 13.51 -12.35
CA SER A 156 -1.36 14.09 -11.93
C SER A 156 -2.59 13.27 -12.34
N THR A 157 -2.42 12.28 -13.23
CA THR A 157 -3.48 11.39 -13.72
C THR A 157 -3.55 10.05 -12.98
N ASN A 158 -2.76 9.85 -11.91
CA ASN A 158 -2.82 8.62 -11.12
C ASN A 158 -4.22 8.38 -10.53
N LEU A 159 -4.79 7.21 -10.81
CA LEU A 159 -6.12 6.81 -10.37
C LEU A 159 -6.11 5.89 -9.14
N LEU A 160 -4.93 5.41 -8.73
CA LEU A 160 -4.74 4.66 -7.47
C LEU A 160 -4.40 5.64 -6.33
N GLY A 161 -4.74 5.26 -5.10
CA GLY A 161 -4.51 6.05 -3.91
C GLY A 161 -5.59 7.07 -3.61
N ALA A 162 -5.22 8.17 -2.94
CA ALA A 162 -6.16 9.18 -2.48
C ALA A 162 -6.83 9.93 -3.63
N GLN A 163 -8.16 9.99 -3.59
CA GLN A 163 -9.03 10.61 -4.58
C GLN A 163 -10.08 11.49 -3.92
N VAL A 164 -10.72 12.35 -4.72
CA VAL A 164 -11.83 13.20 -4.31
C VAL A 164 -12.96 13.06 -5.31
N MET A 165 -14.18 12.86 -4.81
CA MET A 165 -15.41 13.01 -5.55
C MET A 165 -16.10 14.29 -5.09
N GLU A 166 -16.61 15.05 -6.03
CA GLU A 166 -17.29 16.33 -5.80
C GLU A 166 -18.74 16.20 -6.22
N MET A 167 -19.65 16.69 -5.38
CA MET A 167 -21.03 16.96 -5.79
C MET A 167 -21.06 18.36 -6.39
N VAL A 168 -21.64 18.46 -7.58
CA VAL A 168 -21.69 19.69 -8.34
C VAL A 168 -23.15 20.02 -8.64
N PHE A 169 -23.53 21.28 -8.42
CA PHE A 169 -24.82 21.83 -8.78
C PHE A 169 -24.69 22.66 -10.06
N ARG A 170 -25.68 22.54 -10.96
CA ARG A 170 -25.80 23.38 -12.15
C ARG A 170 -27.23 23.88 -12.30
N GLU A 171 -27.43 25.19 -12.20
CA GLU A 171 -28.75 25.83 -12.25
C GLU A 171 -29.50 25.55 -13.57
N ARG A 172 -28.80 25.62 -14.70
CA ARG A 172 -29.34 25.36 -16.04
C ARG A 172 -28.30 24.76 -16.98
N SER A 173 -28.73 24.06 -18.02
CA SER A 173 -27.81 23.54 -19.05
C SER A 173 -26.92 24.66 -19.60
N GLY A 174 -25.61 24.41 -19.68
CA GLY A 174 -24.61 25.39 -20.11
C GLY A 174 -24.18 26.43 -19.08
N SER A 175 -24.79 26.48 -17.88
CA SER A 175 -24.31 27.38 -16.81
C SER A 175 -23.05 26.85 -16.10
N PRO A 176 -22.21 27.74 -15.54
CA PRO A 176 -21.12 27.34 -14.67
C PRO A 176 -21.63 26.47 -13.52
N ALA A 177 -20.89 25.42 -13.23
CA ALA A 177 -21.26 24.47 -12.20
C ALA A 177 -20.51 24.82 -10.90
N VAL A 178 -21.20 24.70 -9.75
CA VAL A 178 -20.65 25.04 -8.43
C VAL A 178 -20.48 23.77 -7.61
N VAL A 179 -19.33 23.61 -6.95
CA VAL A 179 -19.09 22.49 -6.03
C VAL A 179 -19.86 22.75 -4.75
N VAL A 180 -20.80 21.87 -4.42
CA VAL A 180 -21.65 21.98 -3.22
C VAL A 180 -21.28 20.97 -2.14
N GLY A 181 -20.42 19.99 -2.45
CA GLY A 181 -19.86 19.06 -1.48
C GLY A 181 -18.63 18.31 -2.00
N ARG A 182 -17.85 17.72 -1.09
CA ARG A 182 -16.71 16.85 -1.41
C ARG A 182 -16.65 15.62 -0.51
N ALA A 183 -16.25 14.48 -1.08
CA ALA A 183 -15.90 13.27 -0.34
C ALA A 183 -14.54 12.75 -0.77
N ARG A 184 -13.68 12.44 0.22
CA ARG A 184 -12.38 11.80 0.00
C ARG A 184 -12.55 10.29 0.07
N TYR A 185 -11.84 9.58 -0.79
CA TYR A 185 -11.79 8.13 -0.83
C TYR A 185 -10.43 7.65 -1.33
N GLU A 186 -10.10 6.40 -1.07
CA GLU A 186 -8.83 5.79 -1.45
C GLU A 186 -9.08 4.58 -2.36
N VAL A 187 -8.25 4.43 -3.39
CA VAL A 187 -8.44 3.40 -4.42
C VAL A 187 -7.27 2.44 -4.42
N PHE A 188 -7.59 1.16 -4.27
CA PHE A 188 -6.63 0.08 -4.13
C PHE A 188 -6.76 -0.93 -5.27
N PHE A 189 -5.65 -1.55 -5.65
CA PHE A 189 -5.64 -2.68 -6.57
C PHE A 189 -5.67 -4.02 -5.81
N PRO A 190 -6.29 -5.06 -6.38
CA PRO A 190 -6.28 -6.41 -5.79
C PRO A 190 -4.91 -7.05 -6.01
N ALA A 191 -4.17 -7.34 -4.94
CA ALA A 191 -2.78 -7.81 -5.00
C ALA A 191 -2.58 -9.05 -5.88
N THR A 192 -3.47 -10.03 -5.71
CA THR A 192 -3.39 -11.36 -6.34
C THR A 192 -4.04 -11.44 -7.72
N GLY A 193 -4.63 -10.33 -8.19
CA GLY A 193 -5.14 -10.25 -9.56
C GLY A 193 -4.00 -10.17 -10.59
N SER A 194 -4.32 -10.11 -11.87
CA SER A 194 -3.34 -10.03 -12.97
C SER A 194 -3.73 -9.09 -14.11
N ARG A 195 -4.77 -8.28 -13.94
CA ARG A 195 -5.27 -7.36 -14.97
C ARG A 195 -4.60 -5.99 -14.88
N HIS A 196 -3.29 -5.94 -14.95
CA HIS A 196 -2.52 -4.70 -15.03
C HIS A 196 -2.11 -4.38 -16.48
N PRO A 197 -1.65 -3.15 -16.79
CA PRO A 197 -1.07 -2.82 -18.10
C PRO A 197 0.20 -3.63 -18.40
N SER A 198 0.60 -3.71 -19.67
CA SER A 198 1.86 -4.36 -20.06
C SER A 198 3.09 -3.54 -19.64
N GLY A 199 4.27 -4.18 -19.68
CA GLY A 199 5.57 -3.51 -19.50
C GLY A 199 6.51 -4.21 -18.52
N ALA A 200 5.96 -4.92 -17.54
CA ALA A 200 6.77 -5.80 -16.69
C ALA A 200 7.26 -7.02 -17.49
N VAL A 201 8.51 -7.41 -17.25
CA VAL A 201 9.17 -8.52 -17.95
C VAL A 201 9.06 -9.81 -17.14
N SER A 202 8.79 -10.93 -17.80
CA SER A 202 8.82 -12.26 -17.21
C SER A 202 9.79 -13.19 -17.92
N GLU A 203 10.35 -14.14 -17.17
CA GLU A 203 11.12 -15.27 -17.73
C GLU A 203 10.61 -16.61 -17.15
N PRO A 204 10.18 -17.56 -18.00
CA PRO A 204 10.03 -17.46 -19.45
C PRO A 204 9.03 -16.36 -19.88
N ALA A 205 9.09 -15.97 -21.14
CA ALA A 205 8.16 -14.99 -21.68
C ALA A 205 6.71 -15.50 -21.63
N GLY A 206 5.75 -14.61 -21.39
CA GLY A 206 4.32 -14.94 -21.40
C GLY A 206 3.75 -15.48 -20.09
N LEU A 207 4.48 -15.40 -18.98
CA LEU A 207 3.92 -15.70 -17.67
C LEU A 207 2.88 -14.65 -17.28
N THR A 208 1.81 -15.09 -16.63
CA THR A 208 0.85 -14.19 -15.98
C THR A 208 1.52 -13.53 -14.78
N ILE A 209 1.80 -12.24 -14.91
CA ILE A 209 2.37 -11.41 -13.85
C ILE A 209 1.23 -10.98 -12.91
N PRO A 210 1.40 -11.08 -11.58
CA PRO A 210 0.42 -10.59 -10.63
C PRO A 210 0.51 -9.07 -10.44
N ASN A 211 -0.61 -8.46 -10.09
CA ASN A 211 -0.74 -7.02 -9.87
C ASN A 211 0.28 -6.52 -8.84
N TRP A 212 0.47 -7.21 -7.71
CA TRP A 212 1.47 -6.81 -6.71
C TRP A 212 2.86 -6.63 -7.31
N PHE A 213 3.29 -7.52 -8.22
CA PHE A 213 4.61 -7.42 -8.84
C PHE A 213 4.66 -6.18 -9.71
N TYR A 214 3.70 -6.02 -10.62
CA TYR A 214 3.65 -4.89 -11.54
C TYR A 214 3.65 -3.55 -10.80
N TYR A 215 2.76 -3.38 -9.83
CA TYR A 215 2.58 -2.10 -9.15
C TYR A 215 3.73 -1.75 -8.20
N TYR A 216 4.31 -2.74 -7.50
CA TYR A 216 5.49 -2.49 -6.67
C TYR A 216 6.73 -2.24 -7.52
N TRP A 217 6.92 -2.96 -8.62
CA TRP A 217 7.97 -2.70 -9.60
C TRP A 217 7.89 -1.27 -10.15
N ARG A 218 6.69 -0.81 -10.55
CA ARG A 218 6.44 0.56 -10.99
C ARG A 218 6.70 1.58 -9.89
N ALA A 219 6.26 1.31 -8.66
CA ALA A 219 6.48 2.19 -7.51
C ALA A 219 7.97 2.38 -7.18
N MET A 220 8.80 1.36 -7.43
CA MET A 220 10.26 1.42 -7.27
C MET A 220 11.00 1.99 -8.49
N GLY A 221 10.30 2.57 -9.46
CA GLY A 221 10.92 3.19 -10.64
C GLY A 221 11.34 2.18 -11.71
N SER A 222 10.70 1.01 -11.75
CA SER A 222 10.96 -0.05 -12.74
C SER A 222 12.41 -0.56 -12.75
N PRO A 223 12.95 -1.02 -11.60
CA PRO A 223 14.31 -1.54 -11.53
C PRO A 223 14.52 -2.74 -12.45
N ALA A 224 15.78 -3.10 -12.70
CA ALA A 224 16.20 -4.25 -13.50
C ALA A 224 15.84 -5.58 -12.81
N VAL A 225 14.55 -5.92 -12.82
CA VAL A 225 13.94 -7.05 -12.14
C VAL A 225 13.04 -7.79 -13.12
N VAL A 226 13.10 -9.11 -13.08
CA VAL A 226 12.28 -10.00 -13.91
C VAL A 226 11.41 -10.91 -13.05
N PHE A 227 10.13 -11.01 -13.40
CA PHE A 227 9.20 -11.93 -12.73
C PHE A 227 9.41 -13.37 -13.22
N THR A 228 9.34 -14.34 -12.31
CA THR A 228 9.40 -15.76 -12.70
C THR A 228 8.60 -16.68 -11.77
N ASN A 229 8.19 -17.82 -12.30
CA ASN A 229 7.69 -18.94 -11.50
C ASN A 229 8.77 -20.02 -11.28
N GLN A 230 9.91 -19.92 -11.96
CA GLN A 230 10.97 -20.92 -11.89
C GLN A 230 11.69 -20.86 -10.54
N ASN A 231 12.04 -22.03 -10.02
CA ASN A 231 12.99 -22.15 -8.91
C ASN A 231 14.25 -22.81 -9.47
N PRO A 232 15.36 -22.08 -9.59
CA PRO A 232 16.61 -22.68 -10.08
C PRO A 232 17.26 -23.59 -9.03
N PHE A 233 16.84 -23.49 -7.76
CA PHE A 233 17.43 -24.25 -6.68
C PHE A 233 16.59 -25.49 -6.32
N PRO A 234 17.21 -26.68 -6.25
CA PRO A 234 16.51 -27.92 -5.89
C PRO A 234 16.07 -27.94 -4.41
N PHE A 235 16.71 -27.11 -3.58
CA PHE A 235 16.41 -26.96 -2.16
C PHE A 235 15.97 -25.52 -1.88
N GLY A 236 14.86 -25.37 -1.16
CA GLY A 236 14.37 -24.07 -0.68
C GLY A 236 13.29 -23.44 -1.55
N ASN A 237 12.35 -22.78 -0.89
CA ASN A 237 11.34 -21.96 -1.53
C ASN A 237 11.78 -20.49 -1.47
N VAL A 238 12.73 -20.12 -2.34
CA VAL A 238 13.30 -18.77 -2.34
C VAL A 238 12.29 -17.75 -2.90
N ALA A 239 12.35 -16.52 -2.41
CA ALA A 239 11.44 -15.45 -2.85
C ALA A 239 12.01 -14.66 -4.06
N GLY A 240 13.32 -14.69 -4.22
CA GLY A 240 14.06 -14.12 -5.35
C GLY A 240 15.34 -14.90 -5.55
N PHE A 241 16.07 -14.57 -6.61
CA PHE A 241 17.43 -15.05 -6.83
C PHE A 241 18.15 -14.17 -7.85
N TYR A 242 19.48 -14.24 -7.85
CA TYR A 242 20.33 -13.72 -8.91
C TYR A 242 21.06 -14.87 -9.61
N ILE A 243 21.20 -14.77 -10.94
CA ILE A 243 22.03 -15.68 -11.74
C ILE A 243 23.24 -14.89 -12.23
N THR A 244 24.44 -15.35 -11.92
CA THR A 244 25.70 -14.70 -12.30
C THR A 244 25.75 -14.34 -13.78
N GLY A 245 26.09 -13.09 -14.08
CA GLY A 245 26.23 -12.58 -15.44
C GLY A 245 24.92 -12.10 -16.09
N ARG A 246 23.78 -12.21 -15.39
CA ARG A 246 22.53 -11.58 -15.85
C ARG A 246 22.53 -10.08 -15.48
N PRO A 247 21.93 -9.21 -16.31
CA PRO A 247 21.86 -7.77 -16.01
C PRO A 247 20.75 -7.43 -14.98
N HIS A 248 19.95 -8.42 -14.58
CA HIS A 248 18.78 -8.27 -13.73
C HIS A 248 18.75 -9.33 -12.63
N VAL A 249 17.90 -9.09 -11.63
CA VAL A 249 17.55 -10.07 -10.59
C VAL A 249 16.18 -10.66 -10.86
N TYR A 250 15.92 -11.85 -10.33
CA TYR A 250 14.64 -12.53 -10.45
C TYR A 250 13.84 -12.42 -9.16
N VAL A 251 12.57 -12.09 -9.28
CA VAL A 251 11.62 -12.16 -8.17
C VAL A 251 10.59 -13.23 -8.51
N ARG A 252 10.41 -14.17 -7.59
CA ARG A 252 9.51 -15.30 -7.77
C ARG A 252 8.08 -14.93 -7.43
N ASN A 253 7.13 -15.67 -7.99
CA ASN A 253 5.75 -15.66 -7.53
C ASN A 253 5.62 -16.31 -6.14
N HIS A 254 5.96 -15.54 -5.11
CA HIS A 254 6.03 -15.99 -3.74
C HIS A 254 5.24 -15.03 -2.84
N THR A 255 4.41 -15.57 -1.95
CA THR A 255 3.54 -14.77 -1.07
C THR A 255 4.33 -13.80 -0.21
N ALA A 256 5.48 -14.23 0.33
CA ALA A 256 6.38 -13.38 1.12
C ALA A 256 6.93 -12.14 0.38
N ASN A 257 6.76 -12.03 -0.95
CA ASN A 257 7.12 -10.81 -1.69
C ASN A 257 6.08 -9.70 -1.59
N TYR A 258 4.86 -9.97 -1.12
CA TYR A 258 3.82 -8.93 -1.02
C TYR A 258 2.97 -9.03 0.25
N THR A 259 3.14 -10.08 1.05
CA THR A 259 2.54 -10.20 2.38
C THR A 259 3.56 -9.82 3.44
N THR A 260 3.81 -10.65 4.45
CA THR A 260 4.69 -10.35 5.59
C THR A 260 5.94 -11.23 5.53
N ARG A 261 7.09 -10.69 5.93
CA ARG A 261 8.36 -11.41 5.96
C ARG A 261 9.25 -10.93 7.11
N ASP A 262 9.77 -11.87 7.88
CA ASP A 262 10.73 -11.60 8.95
C ASP A 262 12.16 -11.76 8.43
N ARG A 263 13.03 -10.81 8.79
CA ARG A 263 14.41 -10.77 8.34
C ARG A 263 15.36 -10.48 9.50
N PRO A 264 16.54 -11.13 9.55
CA PRO A 264 17.52 -10.87 10.58
C PRO A 264 18.10 -9.46 10.43
N LEU A 265 18.44 -8.86 11.58
CA LEU A 265 19.18 -7.62 11.68
C LEU A 265 20.53 -7.90 12.33
N PHE A 266 21.55 -7.20 11.86
CA PHE A 266 22.93 -7.48 12.19
C PHE A 266 23.65 -6.27 12.78
N ALA A 267 24.64 -6.55 13.62
CA ALA A 267 25.52 -5.58 14.22
C ALA A 267 26.93 -6.14 14.39
N ILE A 268 27.97 -5.30 14.33
CA ILE A 268 29.33 -5.70 14.68
C ILE A 268 29.48 -5.70 16.20
N ARG A 269 29.94 -6.81 16.76
CA ARG A 269 30.14 -7.00 18.21
C ARG A 269 31.45 -7.71 18.47
N GLN A 270 31.95 -7.58 19.70
CA GLN A 270 33.07 -8.39 20.15
C GLN A 270 32.68 -9.88 20.14
N GLY A 271 33.50 -10.70 19.51
CA GLY A 271 33.33 -12.13 19.37
C GLY A 271 34.68 -12.81 19.13
N GLN A 272 34.68 -13.87 18.32
CA GLN A 272 35.88 -14.66 18.03
C GLN A 272 35.96 -15.01 16.54
N CYS A 273 37.16 -14.90 15.96
CA CYS A 273 37.50 -15.40 14.65
C CYS A 273 39.03 -15.50 14.45
N PRO A 274 39.61 -16.70 14.21
CA PRO A 274 39.01 -18.04 14.36
C PRO A 274 38.66 -18.34 15.83
N GLN A 275 38.20 -19.57 16.13
CA GLN A 275 37.83 -19.96 17.50
C GLN A 275 38.93 -19.59 18.52
N ASN A 276 38.53 -19.00 19.65
CA ASN A 276 39.42 -18.50 20.71
C ASN A 276 40.31 -17.29 20.36
N VAL A 277 40.17 -16.68 19.17
CA VAL A 277 40.87 -15.44 18.82
C VAL A 277 39.88 -14.28 18.88
N PRO A 278 40.01 -13.35 19.85
CA PRO A 278 39.10 -12.21 19.94
C PRO A 278 39.10 -11.36 18.66
N ALA A 279 37.92 -11.06 18.14
CA ALA A 279 37.74 -10.23 16.95
C ALA A 279 36.42 -9.46 17.01
N ASN A 280 36.29 -8.40 16.22
CA ASN A 280 35.00 -7.77 15.97
C ASN A 280 34.32 -8.54 14.83
N VAL A 281 33.18 -9.16 15.14
CA VAL A 281 32.44 -9.99 14.18
C VAL A 281 30.99 -9.55 14.07
N VAL A 282 30.40 -9.74 12.90
CA VAL A 282 28.99 -9.54 12.65
C VAL A 282 28.20 -10.56 13.48
N LYS A 283 27.15 -10.11 14.14
CA LYS A 283 26.21 -10.93 14.91
C LYS A 283 24.79 -10.60 14.51
N ALA A 284 23.94 -11.62 14.42
CA ALA A 284 22.49 -11.43 14.36
C ALA A 284 21.99 -11.02 15.75
N VAL A 285 21.37 -9.85 15.82
CA VAL A 285 20.97 -9.24 17.10
C VAL A 285 19.46 -9.13 17.26
N ASP A 286 18.73 -8.84 16.19
CA ASP A 286 17.28 -8.64 16.21
C ASP A 286 16.63 -9.13 14.90
N THR A 287 15.32 -8.96 14.76
CA THR A 287 14.63 -9.14 13.47
C THR A 287 13.76 -7.95 13.11
N ILE A 288 13.54 -7.78 11.81
CA ILE A 288 12.61 -6.82 11.22
C ILE A 288 11.51 -7.59 10.47
N THR A 289 10.26 -7.26 10.77
CA THR A 289 9.09 -7.74 10.03
C THR A 289 8.69 -6.68 9.01
N VAL A 290 8.94 -6.96 7.73
CA VAL A 290 8.54 -6.12 6.59
C VAL A 290 7.27 -6.65 5.95
N ARG A 291 6.51 -5.76 5.28
CA ARG A 291 5.25 -6.12 4.62
C ARG A 291 5.06 -5.39 3.28
N GLY A 292 4.23 -5.96 2.41
CA GLY A 292 3.71 -5.26 1.24
C GLY A 292 4.84 -4.85 0.32
N ILE A 293 4.84 -3.58 -0.09
CA ILE A 293 5.92 -3.05 -0.94
C ILE A 293 7.31 -3.17 -0.30
N HIS A 294 7.43 -3.12 1.03
CA HIS A 294 8.72 -3.25 1.70
C HIS A 294 9.22 -4.70 1.72
N ALA A 295 8.33 -5.68 1.74
CA ALA A 295 8.71 -7.08 1.57
C ALA A 295 9.24 -7.34 0.14
N PHE A 296 8.58 -6.74 -0.87
CA PHE A 296 9.07 -6.76 -2.25
C PHE A 296 10.44 -6.07 -2.38
N ALA A 297 10.55 -4.85 -1.85
CA ALA A 297 11.78 -4.06 -1.90
C ALA A 297 12.94 -4.79 -1.21
N TRP A 298 12.69 -5.44 -0.07
CA TRP A 298 13.70 -6.27 0.59
C TRP A 298 14.22 -7.35 -0.35
N THR A 299 13.32 -8.14 -0.97
CA THR A 299 13.74 -9.18 -1.92
C THR A 299 14.57 -8.58 -3.05
N VAL A 300 14.11 -7.49 -3.67
CA VAL A 300 14.85 -6.85 -4.77
C VAL A 300 16.24 -6.38 -4.34
N TYR A 301 16.36 -5.66 -3.22
CA TYR A 301 17.65 -5.17 -2.74
C TYR A 301 18.57 -6.29 -2.24
N HIS A 302 18.00 -7.34 -1.65
CA HIS A 302 18.74 -8.53 -1.26
C HIS A 302 19.36 -9.21 -2.49
N GLU A 303 18.58 -9.46 -3.54
CA GLU A 303 19.14 -10.05 -4.77
C GLU A 303 20.11 -9.10 -5.49
N PHE A 304 19.94 -7.78 -5.39
CA PHE A 304 20.95 -6.83 -5.86
C PHE A 304 22.22 -6.87 -5.00
N GLY A 305 22.12 -7.20 -3.71
CA GLY A 305 23.27 -7.46 -2.84
C GLY A 305 24.07 -8.67 -3.31
N HIS A 306 23.39 -9.77 -3.66
CA HIS A 306 24.02 -10.90 -4.33
C HIS A 306 24.66 -10.45 -5.65
N LYS A 307 23.91 -9.82 -6.56
CA LYS A 307 24.46 -9.32 -7.83
C LYS A 307 25.74 -8.49 -7.64
N TRP A 308 25.74 -7.59 -6.67
CA TRP A 308 26.89 -6.76 -6.33
C TRP A 308 28.09 -7.61 -5.87
N SER A 309 27.91 -8.59 -4.97
CA SER A 309 29.02 -9.42 -4.47
C SER A 309 29.61 -10.32 -5.55
N TYR A 310 28.79 -10.82 -6.48
CA TYR A 310 29.23 -11.58 -7.65
C TYR A 310 30.03 -10.75 -8.66
N GLU A 311 29.71 -9.46 -8.80
CA GLU A 311 30.30 -8.58 -9.83
C GLU A 311 31.46 -7.72 -9.30
N THR A 312 31.63 -7.64 -7.98
CA THR A 312 32.65 -6.78 -7.34
C THR A 312 33.93 -7.56 -7.05
N THR A 313 35.07 -6.86 -7.18
CA THR A 313 36.39 -7.41 -6.86
C THR A 313 36.98 -6.81 -5.60
N VAL A 314 37.85 -7.58 -4.97
CA VAL A 314 38.53 -7.25 -3.73
C VAL A 314 40.03 -7.53 -3.86
N GLN A 315 40.84 -6.65 -3.29
CA GLN A 315 42.28 -6.86 -3.22
C GLN A 315 42.61 -7.87 -2.10
N VAL A 316 43.25 -8.98 -2.44
CA VAL A 316 43.66 -10.05 -1.51
C VAL A 316 45.15 -10.03 -1.18
N ALA A 317 45.95 -9.39 -2.05
CA ALA A 317 47.35 -9.09 -1.81
C ALA A 317 47.73 -7.82 -2.61
N PRO A 318 48.86 -7.16 -2.33
CA PRO A 318 49.30 -6.00 -3.11
C PRO A 318 49.31 -6.30 -4.63
N GLY A 319 48.47 -5.58 -5.38
CA GLY A 319 48.29 -5.76 -6.83
C GLY A 319 47.45 -6.97 -7.27
N VAL A 320 46.98 -7.83 -6.35
CA VAL A 320 46.18 -9.03 -6.69
C VAL A 320 44.72 -8.81 -6.31
N TYR A 321 43.84 -8.90 -7.31
CA TYR A 321 42.40 -8.72 -7.15
C TYR A 321 41.66 -10.01 -7.56
N THR A 322 40.64 -10.37 -6.80
CA THR A 322 39.72 -11.47 -7.10
C THR A 322 38.29 -11.02 -6.88
N ARG A 323 37.29 -11.80 -7.32
CA ARG A 323 35.89 -11.53 -6.99
C ARG A 323 35.64 -11.70 -5.49
N ILE A 324 34.71 -10.92 -4.94
CA ILE A 324 34.25 -11.13 -3.56
C ILE A 324 33.57 -12.49 -3.46
N TYR A 325 32.66 -12.80 -4.40
CA TYR A 325 31.96 -14.08 -4.44
C TYR A 325 32.56 -15.05 -5.47
N TYR A 326 32.67 -16.34 -5.12
CA TYR A 326 33.42 -17.38 -5.85
C TYR A 326 34.88 -16.97 -6.17
N PRO A 327 35.70 -16.58 -5.16
CA PRO A 327 37.14 -16.43 -5.37
C PRO A 327 37.81 -17.80 -5.64
N PRO A 328 39.06 -17.83 -6.14
CA PRO A 328 39.87 -19.05 -6.13
C PRO A 328 39.98 -19.62 -4.71
N ALA A 329 39.94 -20.95 -4.57
CA ALA A 329 39.97 -21.66 -3.28
C ALA A 329 41.19 -21.34 -2.39
N ALA A 330 42.24 -20.70 -2.92
CA ALA A 330 43.36 -20.22 -2.11
C ALA A 330 43.05 -18.95 -1.30
N PHE A 331 41.89 -18.32 -1.53
CA PHE A 331 41.44 -17.09 -0.89
C PHE A 331 40.06 -17.22 -0.24
N ASP A 332 39.61 -18.46 0.00
CA ASP A 332 38.34 -18.84 0.64
C ASP A 332 38.64 -20.07 1.51
N SER A 333 38.96 -19.80 2.78
CA SER A 333 39.52 -20.78 3.71
C SER A 333 38.48 -21.72 4.31
N ASP A 334 37.20 -21.36 4.29
CA ASP A 334 36.10 -22.17 4.83
C ASP A 334 35.13 -22.70 3.76
N GLY A 335 35.31 -22.31 2.49
CA GLY A 335 34.57 -22.80 1.33
C GLY A 335 33.18 -22.18 1.20
N ASP A 336 32.94 -21.03 1.83
CA ASP A 336 31.63 -20.37 1.85
C ASP A 336 31.35 -19.54 0.58
N ASN A 337 32.34 -19.46 -0.30
CA ASN A 337 32.38 -18.71 -1.55
C ASN A 337 32.52 -17.19 -1.37
N LEU A 338 32.95 -16.72 -0.20
CA LEU A 338 33.42 -15.36 0.03
C LEU A 338 34.94 -15.31 0.13
N ALA A 339 35.52 -14.17 -0.22
CA ALA A 339 36.96 -13.98 -0.12
C ALA A 339 37.38 -13.63 1.31
N ASP A 340 38.30 -14.40 1.88
CA ASP A 340 38.83 -14.23 3.25
C ASP A 340 39.22 -12.77 3.55
N ALA A 341 39.91 -12.13 2.61
CA ALA A 341 40.39 -10.76 2.76
C ALA A 341 39.26 -9.72 2.78
N TRP A 342 38.12 -10.03 2.16
CA TRP A 342 36.93 -9.19 2.23
C TRP A 342 36.19 -9.42 3.54
N GLU A 343 35.98 -10.67 3.92
CA GLU A 343 35.29 -11.04 5.16
C GLU A 343 35.98 -10.44 6.39
N ALA A 344 37.29 -10.63 6.51
CA ALA A 344 38.09 -10.14 7.63
C ALA A 344 38.00 -8.61 7.78
N ARG A 345 37.89 -7.86 6.68
CA ARG A 345 37.73 -6.39 6.71
C ARG A 345 36.35 -5.94 7.15
N ASN A 346 35.36 -6.82 7.00
CA ASN A 346 33.96 -6.50 7.19
C ASN A 346 33.33 -7.20 8.41
N GLY A 347 34.13 -7.91 9.19
CA GLY A 347 33.69 -8.58 10.40
C GLY A 347 32.97 -9.91 10.15
N LEU A 348 33.00 -10.44 8.93
CA LEU A 348 32.74 -11.87 8.74
C LEU A 348 34.01 -12.65 9.06
N CYS A 349 33.87 -13.94 9.34
CA CYS A 349 34.96 -14.76 9.80
C CYS A 349 35.44 -15.72 8.71
N PRO A 350 36.66 -15.53 8.16
CA PRO A 350 37.22 -16.35 7.07
C PRO A 350 37.39 -17.84 7.34
N TYR A 351 37.00 -18.31 8.52
CA TYR A 351 37.24 -19.67 9.00
C TYR A 351 35.93 -20.36 9.42
N THR A 352 34.78 -19.76 9.10
CA THR A 352 33.47 -20.31 9.38
C THR A 352 32.43 -19.79 8.39
N ALA A 353 31.89 -20.70 7.57
CA ALA A 353 30.84 -20.43 6.59
C ALA A 353 29.51 -19.89 7.17
N HIS A 354 29.45 -19.70 8.49
CA HIS A 354 28.28 -19.37 9.28
C HIS A 354 28.62 -18.44 10.46
N THR A 355 29.30 -17.32 10.21
CA THR A 355 29.71 -16.35 11.25
C THR A 355 28.59 -15.98 12.23
N THR A 356 27.37 -15.81 11.71
CA THR A 356 26.23 -15.31 12.49
C THR A 356 25.29 -16.40 12.99
N ASN A 357 25.26 -17.58 12.38
CA ASN A 357 24.23 -18.62 12.55
C ASN A 357 22.78 -18.12 12.35
N ALA A 358 22.58 -17.02 11.61
CA ALA A 358 21.26 -16.39 11.44
C ALA A 358 20.29 -17.19 10.56
N TYR A 359 20.82 -18.14 9.77
CA TYR A 359 20.06 -18.93 8.81
C TYR A 359 20.22 -20.43 9.10
N PRO A 360 19.55 -20.98 10.13
CA PRO A 360 19.66 -22.40 10.47
C PRO A 360 19.33 -23.33 9.30
N GLN A 361 18.40 -22.93 8.43
CA GLN A 361 18.02 -23.69 7.24
C GLN A 361 19.16 -23.84 6.22
N TYR A 362 20.16 -22.97 6.23
CA TYR A 362 21.34 -23.10 5.36
C TYR A 362 22.31 -24.13 5.94
N GLN A 363 22.47 -24.15 7.26
CA GLN A 363 23.27 -25.15 7.98
C GLN A 363 22.75 -26.57 7.78
N PHE A 364 21.44 -26.78 7.85
CA PHE A 364 20.84 -28.11 7.65
C PHE A 364 21.00 -28.65 6.23
N ASN A 365 21.30 -27.79 5.25
CA ASN A 365 21.45 -28.17 3.85
C ASN A 365 22.91 -28.07 3.36
N ASP A 366 23.88 -27.93 4.27
CA ASP A 366 25.30 -27.71 3.96
C ASP A 366 25.53 -26.55 2.97
N LEU A 367 24.74 -25.48 3.08
CA LEU A 367 24.87 -24.27 2.29
C LEU A 367 25.49 -23.14 3.12
N PRO A 368 26.46 -22.37 2.61
CA PRO A 368 27.05 -21.25 3.35
C PRO A 368 26.05 -20.11 3.58
N SER A 369 26.08 -19.48 4.75
CA SER A 369 25.09 -18.45 5.12
C SER A 369 25.62 -17.02 5.12
N ASP A 370 26.93 -16.85 5.12
CA ASP A 370 27.55 -15.53 5.20
C ASP A 370 27.27 -14.67 3.96
N PRO A 371 27.17 -15.21 2.72
CA PRO A 371 26.65 -14.46 1.57
C PRO A 371 25.25 -13.86 1.78
N GLU A 372 24.37 -14.56 2.50
CA GLU A 372 23.02 -14.06 2.83
C GLU A 372 23.08 -12.89 3.82
N VAL A 373 24.03 -12.91 4.75
CA VAL A 373 24.29 -11.79 5.67
C VAL A 373 24.67 -10.55 4.87
N VAL A 374 25.55 -10.69 3.86
CA VAL A 374 25.93 -9.59 2.97
C VAL A 374 24.70 -8.98 2.30
N ALA A 375 23.90 -9.82 1.66
CA ALA A 375 22.70 -9.41 0.94
C ALA A 375 21.65 -8.76 1.86
N ASP A 376 21.40 -9.32 3.05
CA ASP A 376 20.40 -8.78 3.99
C ASP A 376 20.85 -7.44 4.63
N VAL A 377 22.15 -7.23 4.90
CA VAL A 377 22.60 -5.93 5.40
C VAL A 377 22.47 -4.85 4.32
N LEU A 378 22.84 -5.14 3.08
CA LEU A 378 22.65 -4.22 1.95
C LEU A 378 21.16 -3.93 1.70
N ALA A 379 20.30 -4.96 1.80
CA ALA A 379 18.86 -4.81 1.71
C ALA A 379 18.30 -3.91 2.81
N TYR A 380 18.75 -4.10 4.06
CA TYR A 380 18.31 -3.28 5.17
C TYR A 380 18.73 -1.81 5.03
N GLY A 381 19.99 -1.55 4.67
CA GLY A 381 20.48 -0.20 4.39
C GLY A 381 19.68 0.49 3.27
N SER A 382 19.40 -0.24 2.19
CA SER A 382 18.57 0.25 1.07
C SER A 382 17.14 0.53 1.50
N LEU A 383 16.56 -0.30 2.35
CA LEU A 383 15.21 -0.13 2.85
C LEU A 383 15.07 1.12 3.73
N LEU A 384 16.06 1.42 4.57
CA LEU A 384 16.08 2.66 5.38
C LEU A 384 16.08 3.91 4.50
N ASN A 385 16.87 3.90 3.43
CA ASN A 385 16.91 5.00 2.45
C ASN A 385 15.61 5.13 1.64
N ASN A 386 14.78 4.08 1.63
CA ASN A 386 13.52 4.01 0.90
C ASN A 386 12.33 3.77 1.83
N ILE A 387 12.40 4.30 3.06
CA ILE A 387 11.33 4.16 4.05
C ILE A 387 9.99 4.60 3.47
N ASP A 388 9.98 5.69 2.70
CA ASP A 388 8.80 6.30 2.11
C ASP A 388 8.09 5.47 1.02
N LEU A 389 8.64 4.32 0.61
CA LEU A 389 7.96 3.42 -0.32
C LEU A 389 6.56 2.99 0.17
N TRP A 390 6.34 2.91 1.48
CA TRP A 390 5.00 2.63 2.03
C TRP A 390 3.94 3.59 1.49
N LYS A 391 4.33 4.84 1.15
CA LYS A 391 3.42 5.85 0.64
C LYS A 391 2.79 5.46 -0.70
N HIS A 392 3.40 4.51 -1.40
CA HIS A 392 3.02 4.03 -2.72
C HIS A 392 2.32 2.66 -2.68
N ASP A 393 2.13 2.08 -1.50
CA ASP A 393 1.58 0.73 -1.34
C ASP A 393 0.04 0.70 -1.37
N TRP A 394 -0.53 0.95 -2.54
CA TRP A 394 -1.99 0.98 -2.78
C TRP A 394 -2.58 -0.41 -3.06
N SER A 395 -1.99 -1.46 -2.52
CA SER A 395 -2.54 -2.81 -2.55
C SER A 395 -3.60 -3.00 -1.47
N ASP A 396 -4.63 -3.82 -1.73
CA ASP A 396 -5.56 -4.33 -0.70
C ASP A 396 -4.92 -5.24 0.36
N GLN A 397 -3.63 -5.57 0.21
CA GLN A 397 -2.81 -6.26 1.21
C GLN A 397 -1.68 -5.37 1.77
N GLY A 398 -1.57 -4.15 1.25
CA GLY A 398 -0.49 -3.21 1.44
C GLY A 398 -0.53 -2.45 2.76
N LEU A 399 0.48 -1.60 2.92
CA LEU A 399 0.71 -0.75 4.10
C LEU A 399 -0.26 0.44 4.20
N ARG A 400 -0.87 0.88 3.09
CA ARG A 400 -1.87 1.98 3.08
C ARG A 400 -3.29 1.53 3.38
N TYR A 401 -3.57 0.24 3.31
CA TYR A 401 -4.92 -0.29 3.41
C TYR A 401 -5.35 -0.48 4.86
N GLY A 402 -6.61 -0.23 5.19
CA GLY A 402 -7.14 -0.17 6.54
C GLY A 402 -6.41 0.84 7.43
N ASN A 403 -6.67 0.78 8.74
CA ASN A 403 -5.99 1.63 9.72
C ASN A 403 -4.55 1.11 10.00
N PRO A 404 -3.49 1.82 9.59
CA PRO A 404 -2.12 1.34 9.79
C PRO A 404 -1.72 1.31 11.28
N ILE A 405 -2.28 2.16 12.14
CA ILE A 405 -1.91 2.22 13.56
C ILE A 405 -2.43 0.99 14.32
N GLU A 406 -3.64 0.53 13.99
CA GLU A 406 -4.20 -0.71 14.57
C GLU A 406 -3.53 -1.97 14.00
N ARG A 407 -3.06 -1.90 12.76
CA ARG A 407 -2.43 -3.04 12.07
C ARG A 407 -0.96 -3.21 12.42
N PHE A 408 -0.27 -2.16 12.87
CA PHE A 408 1.19 -2.16 13.03
C PHE A 408 1.63 -1.48 14.34
N THR A 409 2.24 -2.27 15.24
CA THR A 409 2.83 -1.76 16.49
C THR A 409 4.04 -0.86 16.26
N ALA A 410 4.69 -0.94 15.11
CA ALA A 410 5.61 0.06 14.58
C ALA A 410 5.39 0.17 13.07
N PHE A 411 5.30 1.40 12.57
CA PHE A 411 5.06 1.72 11.17
C PHE A 411 6.28 2.46 10.60
N PRO A 412 6.78 2.11 9.40
CA PRO A 412 6.16 1.24 8.39
C PRO A 412 6.50 -0.26 8.51
N TRP A 413 7.37 -0.65 9.44
CA TRP A 413 7.72 -2.04 9.73
C TRP A 413 7.83 -2.26 11.23
N ARG A 414 7.77 -3.52 11.64
CA ARG A 414 7.84 -3.91 13.05
C ARG A 414 9.23 -4.45 13.39
N TYR A 415 9.89 -3.82 14.35
CA TYR A 415 11.07 -4.39 14.99
C TYR A 415 10.64 -5.40 16.04
N ASN A 416 11.24 -6.58 16.01
CA ASN A 416 11.10 -7.57 17.07
C ASN A 416 12.47 -7.72 17.74
N SER A 417 12.67 -7.00 18.84
CA SER A 417 13.89 -7.17 19.59
C SER A 417 13.91 -8.56 20.23
N THR A 418 15.05 -9.24 20.14
CA THR A 418 15.25 -10.52 20.84
C THR A 418 15.67 -10.32 22.30
N GLY A 419 15.69 -9.06 22.78
CA GLY A 419 16.23 -8.69 24.09
C GLY A 419 17.77 -8.75 24.15
N ARG A 420 18.43 -9.08 23.02
CA ARG A 420 19.90 -9.08 22.87
C ARG A 420 20.46 -7.70 22.52
N ASN A 421 19.58 -6.71 22.32
CA ASN A 421 19.93 -5.35 21.99
C ASN A 421 19.56 -4.41 23.14
N THR A 422 20.54 -3.70 23.68
CA THR A 422 20.37 -2.69 24.74
C THR A 422 20.36 -1.25 24.18
N SER A 423 20.44 -1.08 22.86
CA SER A 423 20.63 0.21 22.16
C SER A 423 19.53 0.47 21.11
N ALA A 424 19.07 1.73 21.03
CA ALA A 424 17.87 2.18 20.30
C ALA A 424 18.02 2.20 18.76
N HIS A 425 18.16 1.05 18.11
CA HIS A 425 18.31 0.86 16.66
C HIS A 425 19.56 1.51 16.01
N SER A 426 20.21 2.46 16.67
CA SER A 426 21.39 3.20 16.20
C SER A 426 22.67 2.36 16.14
N ASP A 427 22.60 1.08 16.53
CA ASP A 427 23.74 0.17 16.63
C ASP A 427 23.57 -1.06 15.71
N LEU A 428 22.93 -0.85 14.56
CA LEU A 428 22.75 -1.82 13.47
C LEU A 428 23.68 -1.47 12.30
N LEU A 429 23.98 -2.43 11.42
CA LEU A 429 24.84 -2.24 10.22
C LEU A 429 24.16 -1.43 9.10
N THR A 430 23.57 -0.30 9.44
CA THR A 430 22.91 0.59 8.49
C THR A 430 23.95 1.26 7.58
N GLY A 431 23.82 1.08 6.27
CA GLY A 431 24.73 1.71 5.31
C GLY A 431 26.14 1.14 5.35
N TRP A 432 26.32 -0.10 5.81
CA TRP A 432 27.54 -0.85 5.57
C TRP A 432 27.81 -0.85 4.06
N ASN A 433 28.85 -0.12 3.66
CA ASN A 433 29.34 0.01 2.29
C ASN A 433 30.62 -0.83 2.17
N PRO A 434 30.48 -2.14 1.91
CA PRO A 434 31.58 -3.08 1.86
C PRO A 434 32.59 -2.94 0.72
#